data_AF-A0A949G150-F1
#
_entry.id   AF-A0A949G150-F1
#
_cell.length_a   1.000
_cell.length_b   1.000
_cell.length_c   1.000
_cell.angle_alpha   90.00
_cell.angle_beta   90.00
_cell.angle_gamma   90.00
#
_symmetry.space_group_name_H-M   'P 1'
#
loop_
_entity.id
_entity.type
_entity.pdbx_description
1 polymer ?
#
loop_
_entity_poly.entity_id
_entity_poly.type
_entity_poly.pdbx_seq_one_letter_code
_entity_poly.pdbx_strand_id
1 'polypeptide(L)'
;MTRTSDWLGGLREFVRTQRLATPLRSTAASPAAEAAERSIIGGSLATRLADLSAVREARRALSRAVHDPAIVITTSAVGIAAATEVLASAGDLATIAGDQLEAVTELEYRLWCIRSPDEGFIHHVNMWNWIKTSVPRQRHAEFAAHPLGAGEVYWLHREGCAGAAALDRRGCHLWKWNGRHAALLQACVTERSVGPLGTTAAED
;
A
#
# COMPACT_ATOMS: atom_id res chain seq x y z
N MET A 1 -6.27 9.82 26.46
CA MET A 1 -5.50 9.31 25.30
C MET A 1 -6.37 8.27 24.61
N THR A 2 -6.64 8.45 23.32
CA THR A 2 -7.38 7.48 22.49
C THR A 2 -6.59 6.17 22.45
N ARG A 3 -7.24 5.02 22.60
CA ARG A 3 -6.54 3.73 22.43
C ARG A 3 -6.38 3.43 20.95
N THR A 4 -5.35 2.67 20.59
CA THR A 4 -5.14 2.21 19.20
C THR A 4 -6.36 1.48 18.65
N SER A 5 -7.05 0.69 19.47
CA SER A 5 -8.31 0.02 19.11
C SER A 5 -9.42 1.00 18.73
N ASP A 6 -9.53 2.11 19.47
CA ASP A 6 -10.58 3.11 19.26
C ASP A 6 -10.30 3.89 17.97
N TRP A 7 -9.03 4.20 17.70
CA TRP A 7 -8.59 4.85 16.47
C TRP A 7 -8.88 3.96 15.25
N LEU A 8 -8.52 2.67 15.31
CA LEU A 8 -8.78 1.72 14.21
C LEU A 8 -10.27 1.45 14.02
N GLY A 9 -11.03 1.33 15.11
CA GLY A 9 -12.49 1.21 15.06
C GLY A 9 -13.15 2.41 14.39
N GLY A 10 -12.65 3.62 14.67
CA GLY A 10 -13.08 4.85 14.01
C GLY A 10 -12.78 4.85 12.51
N LEU A 11 -11.59 4.41 12.09
CA LEU A 11 -11.22 4.28 10.69
C LEU A 11 -12.16 3.30 9.97
N ARG A 12 -12.40 2.12 10.55
CA ARG A 12 -13.29 1.10 9.98
C ARG A 12 -14.70 1.63 9.76
N GLU A 13 -15.24 2.30 10.77
CA GLU A 13 -16.58 2.89 10.69
C GLU A 13 -16.67 4.01 9.64
N PHE A 14 -15.64 4.86 9.58
CA PHE A 14 -15.53 5.90 8.56
C PHE A 14 -15.51 5.31 7.15
N VAL A 15 -14.63 4.34 6.90
CA VAL A 15 -14.47 3.65 5.62
C VAL A 15 -15.75 2.93 5.22
N ARG A 16 -16.39 2.21 6.16
CA ARG A 16 -17.67 1.53 5.93
C ARG A 16 -18.74 2.52 5.45
N THR A 17 -18.85 3.66 6.13
CA THR A 17 -19.82 4.71 5.78
C THR A 17 -19.52 5.31 4.40
N GLN A 18 -18.25 5.62 4.11
CA GLN A 18 -17.82 6.13 2.80
C GLN A 18 -18.17 5.16 1.67
N ARG A 19 -17.86 3.86 1.85
CA ARG A 19 -18.08 2.84 0.83
C ARG A 19 -19.56 2.49 0.61
N LEU A 20 -20.40 2.65 1.63
CA LEU A 20 -21.86 2.55 1.47
C LEU A 20 -22.41 3.70 0.61
N ALA A 21 -21.88 4.91 0.79
CA ALA A 21 -22.29 6.08 -0.01
C ALA A 21 -21.68 6.04 -1.43
N THR A 22 -20.46 5.54 -1.58
CA THR A 22 -19.73 5.46 -2.85
C THR A 22 -18.96 4.15 -2.92
N PRO A 23 -19.55 3.10 -3.52
CA PRO A 23 -18.90 1.81 -3.66
C PRO A 23 -17.59 1.90 -4.44
N LEU A 24 -16.58 1.15 -4.01
CA LEU A 24 -15.30 1.06 -4.68
C LEU A 24 -15.46 0.48 -6.09
N ARG A 25 -14.77 1.08 -7.06
CA ARG A 25 -14.72 0.59 -8.44
C ARG A 25 -13.27 0.40 -8.85
N SER A 26 -13.01 -0.71 -9.52
CA SER A 26 -11.73 -0.93 -10.21
C SER A 26 -11.59 0.08 -11.35
N THR A 27 -10.39 0.66 -11.47
CA THR A 27 -10.01 1.54 -12.58
C THR A 27 -9.14 0.82 -13.61
N ALA A 28 -8.97 -0.50 -13.47
CA ALA A 28 -8.18 -1.31 -14.38
C ALA A 28 -8.76 -1.24 -15.80
N ALA A 29 -7.88 -1.16 -16.80
CA ALA A 29 -8.29 -1.01 -18.20
C ALA A 29 -8.97 -2.27 -18.78
N SER A 30 -8.74 -3.43 -18.17
CA SER A 30 -9.33 -4.71 -18.58
C SER A 30 -9.34 -5.71 -17.42
N PRO A 31 -10.14 -6.79 -17.48
CA PRO A 31 -10.09 -7.87 -16.50
C PRO A 31 -8.71 -8.53 -16.37
N ALA A 32 -7.95 -8.62 -17.47
CA ALA A 32 -6.59 -9.15 -17.46
C ALA A 32 -5.62 -8.22 -16.73
N ALA A 33 -5.77 -6.91 -16.91
CA ALA A 33 -4.98 -5.93 -16.19
C ALA A 33 -5.31 -5.97 -14.68
N GLU A 34 -6.60 -6.06 -14.33
CA GLU A 34 -7.04 -6.19 -12.94
C GLU A 34 -6.46 -7.44 -12.26
N ALA A 35 -6.50 -8.59 -12.94
CA ALA A 35 -5.93 -9.83 -12.42
C ALA A 35 -4.40 -9.74 -12.23
N ALA A 36 -3.69 -9.10 -13.16
CA ALA A 36 -2.26 -8.87 -13.04
C ALA A 36 -1.92 -7.91 -11.89
N GLU A 37 -2.65 -6.80 -11.76
CA GLU A 37 -2.50 -5.87 -10.63
C GLU A 37 -2.74 -6.58 -9.29
N ARG A 38 -3.84 -7.33 -9.19
CA ARG A 38 -4.20 -8.10 -8.00
C ARG A 38 -3.10 -9.10 -7.60
N SER A 39 -2.54 -9.81 -8.59
CA SER A 39 -1.45 -10.77 -8.36
C SER A 39 -0.17 -10.10 -7.85
N ILE A 40 0.25 -9.00 -8.49
CA ILE A 40 1.46 -8.24 -8.09
C ILE A 40 1.29 -7.67 -6.68
N ILE A 41 0.17 -7.00 -6.41
CA ILE A 41 -0.10 -6.40 -5.10
C ILE A 41 -0.20 -7.51 -4.04
N GLY A 42 -0.95 -8.58 -4.31
CA GLY A 42 -1.14 -9.70 -3.41
C GLY A 42 0.17 -10.38 -3.02
N GLY A 43 1.06 -10.65 -3.99
CA GLY A 43 2.37 -11.25 -3.72
C GLY A 43 3.27 -10.36 -2.85
N SER A 44 3.28 -9.06 -3.11
CA SER A 44 4.00 -8.08 -2.27
C SER A 44 3.39 -7.99 -0.87
N LEU A 45 2.07 -7.93 -0.75
CA LEU A 45 1.38 -7.89 0.55
C LEU A 45 1.66 -9.14 1.37
N ALA A 46 1.57 -10.34 0.78
CA ALA A 46 1.88 -11.59 1.48
C ALA A 46 3.30 -11.59 2.07
N THR A 47 4.29 -11.14 1.28
CA THR A 47 5.67 -11.01 1.74
C THR A 47 5.79 -10.04 2.92
N ARG A 48 5.13 -8.89 2.84
CA ARG A 48 5.19 -7.86 3.89
C ARG A 48 4.44 -8.24 5.16
N LEU A 49 3.32 -8.95 5.03
CA LEU A 49 2.54 -9.40 6.16
C LEU A 49 3.29 -10.50 6.94
N ALA A 50 4.15 -11.27 6.29
CA ALA A 50 5.07 -12.18 6.95
C ALA A 50 6.08 -11.46 7.87
N ASP A 51 6.42 -10.19 7.58
CA ASP A 51 7.35 -9.37 8.38
C ASP A 51 6.65 -8.63 9.56
N LEU A 52 5.35 -8.83 9.81
CA LEU A 52 4.61 -8.03 10.81
C LEU A 52 5.13 -8.16 12.23
N SER A 53 5.67 -9.33 12.61
CA SER A 53 6.28 -9.52 13.93
C SER A 53 7.47 -8.59 14.12
N ALA A 54 8.35 -8.48 13.13
CA ALA A 54 9.50 -7.59 13.15
C ALA A 54 9.07 -6.11 13.25
N VAL A 55 8.00 -5.73 12.54
CA VAL A 55 7.42 -4.38 12.66
C VAL A 55 6.95 -4.10 14.09
N ARG A 56 6.22 -5.03 14.70
CA ARG A 56 5.75 -4.89 16.09
C ARG A 56 6.91 -4.82 17.09
N GLU A 57 7.96 -5.62 16.89
CA GLU A 57 9.16 -5.58 17.71
C GLU A 57 9.91 -4.25 17.61
N ALA A 58 10.14 -3.76 16.38
CA ALA A 58 10.79 -2.48 16.14
C ALA A 58 10.00 -1.31 16.80
N ARG A 59 8.67 -1.39 16.79
CA ARG A 59 7.79 -0.42 17.47
C ARG A 59 7.94 -0.44 18.98
N ARG A 60 7.95 -1.63 19.60
CA ARG A 60 8.09 -1.77 21.06
C ARG A 60 9.40 -1.17 21.57
N ALA A 61 10.46 -1.20 20.75
CA ALA A 61 11.76 -0.61 21.09
C ALA A 61 11.75 0.93 21.20
N LEU A 62 10.76 1.63 20.62
CA LEU A 62 10.71 3.10 20.62
C LEU A 62 10.26 3.74 21.95
N SER A 63 10.11 2.97 23.04
CA SER A 63 9.68 3.39 24.40
C SER A 63 8.31 4.11 24.54
N ARG A 64 7.71 4.55 23.42
CA ARG A 64 6.43 5.28 23.36
C ARG A 64 5.25 4.40 22.95
N ALA A 65 5.49 3.19 22.45
CA ALA A 65 4.46 2.27 22.01
C ALA A 65 3.99 1.40 23.18
N VAL A 66 2.86 1.76 23.79
CA VAL A 66 2.24 1.00 24.90
C VAL A 66 1.47 -0.22 24.37
N HIS A 67 1.09 -0.21 23.09
CA HIS A 67 0.30 -1.25 22.43
C HIS A 67 0.81 -1.54 21.02
N ASP A 68 0.49 -2.72 20.50
CA ASP A 68 0.73 -3.06 19.10
C ASP A 68 -0.03 -2.06 18.19
N PRO A 69 0.61 -1.58 17.10
CA PRO A 69 0.00 -0.60 16.22
C PRO A 69 -1.11 -1.22 15.37
N ALA A 70 -2.08 -0.39 14.96
CA ALA A 70 -2.93 -0.70 13.84
C ALA A 70 -2.10 -0.73 12.54
N ILE A 71 -2.40 -1.66 11.63
CA ILE A 71 -1.79 -1.76 10.31
C ILE A 71 -2.79 -1.23 9.29
N VAL A 72 -2.48 -0.10 8.68
CA VAL A 72 -3.31 0.48 7.63
C VAL A 72 -2.66 0.20 6.29
N ILE A 73 -3.33 -0.57 5.42
CA ILE A 73 -2.87 -0.80 4.06
C ILE A 73 -3.49 0.24 3.14
N THR A 74 -2.70 1.20 2.67
CA THR A 74 -3.14 2.20 1.70
C THR A 74 -2.89 1.71 0.28
N THR A 75 -3.94 1.54 -0.52
CA THR A 75 -3.85 0.88 -1.83
C THR A 75 -4.96 1.32 -2.80
N SER A 76 -4.98 0.82 -4.04
CA SER A 76 -6.12 0.93 -4.95
C SER A 76 -7.27 -0.02 -4.55
N ALA A 77 -8.44 0.14 -5.18
CA ALA A 77 -9.57 -0.79 -5.03
C ALA A 77 -9.20 -2.24 -5.38
N VAL A 78 -8.37 -2.44 -6.40
CA VAL A 78 -7.86 -3.77 -6.79
C VAL A 78 -7.01 -4.37 -5.67
N GLY A 79 -6.17 -3.54 -5.03
CA GLY A 79 -5.34 -4.02 -3.92
C GLY A 79 -6.10 -4.21 -2.61
N ILE A 80 -7.26 -3.55 -2.40
CA ILE A 80 -8.16 -3.91 -1.29
C ILE A 80 -8.69 -5.33 -1.48
N ALA A 81 -9.12 -5.68 -2.71
CA ALA A 81 -9.52 -7.05 -3.02
C ALA A 81 -8.34 -8.04 -2.81
N ALA A 82 -7.14 -7.69 -3.27
CA ALA A 82 -5.94 -8.50 -3.04
C ALA A 82 -5.63 -8.69 -1.54
N ALA A 83 -5.75 -7.64 -0.73
CA ALA A 83 -5.55 -7.72 0.71
C ALA A 83 -6.55 -8.67 1.38
N THR A 84 -7.83 -8.59 0.99
CA THR A 84 -8.87 -9.52 1.47
C THR A 84 -8.54 -10.98 1.13
N GLU A 85 -8.09 -11.25 -0.09
CA GLU A 85 -7.70 -12.61 -0.52
C GLU A 85 -6.47 -13.14 0.22
N VAL A 86 -5.45 -12.29 0.40
CA VAL A 86 -4.24 -12.64 1.16
C VAL A 86 -4.59 -12.96 2.62
N LEU A 87 -5.44 -12.14 3.25
CA LEU A 87 -5.88 -12.38 4.63
C LEU A 87 -6.72 -13.64 4.73
N ALA A 88 -7.66 -13.87 3.81
CA ALA A 88 -8.47 -15.09 3.80
C ALA A 88 -7.62 -16.37 3.65
N SER A 89 -6.47 -16.27 2.97
CA SER A 89 -5.55 -17.39 2.74
C SER A 89 -4.54 -17.60 3.88
N ALA A 90 -4.41 -16.65 4.81
CA ALA A 90 -3.34 -16.65 5.81
C ALA A 90 -3.62 -17.53 7.06
N GLY A 91 -4.77 -18.20 7.15
CA GLY A 91 -5.10 -19.06 8.29
C GLY A 91 -5.10 -18.29 9.63
N ASP A 92 -4.44 -18.82 10.67
CA ASP A 92 -4.41 -18.19 12.02
C ASP A 92 -3.75 -16.80 12.06
N LEU A 93 -2.88 -16.48 11.09
CA LEU A 93 -2.33 -15.13 10.91
C LEU A 93 -3.43 -14.12 10.54
N ALA A 94 -4.50 -14.57 9.87
CA ALA A 94 -5.66 -13.73 9.53
C ALA A 94 -6.41 -13.26 10.77
N THR A 95 -6.50 -14.09 11.81
CA THR A 95 -7.17 -13.74 13.07
C THR A 95 -6.32 -12.73 13.87
N ILE A 96 -5.00 -12.94 13.92
CA ILE A 96 -4.06 -12.08 14.67
C ILE A 96 -3.78 -10.74 13.96
N ALA A 97 -3.78 -10.73 12.63
CA ALA A 97 -3.60 -9.51 11.84
C ALA A 97 -4.95 -8.80 11.58
N GLY A 98 -6.03 -9.55 11.36
CA GLY A 98 -7.33 -9.03 10.96
C GLY A 98 -7.93 -8.06 11.96
N ASP A 99 -7.80 -8.32 13.26
CA ASP A 99 -8.32 -7.41 14.28
C ASP A 99 -7.57 -6.07 14.36
N GLN A 100 -6.33 -6.03 13.86
CA GLN A 100 -5.46 -4.85 13.88
C GLN A 100 -5.23 -4.23 12.51
N LEU A 101 -5.84 -4.74 11.44
CA LEU A 101 -5.56 -4.34 10.07
C LEU A 101 -6.80 -3.79 9.36
N GLU A 102 -6.61 -2.73 8.56
CA GLU A 102 -7.63 -2.23 7.65
C GLU A 102 -7.02 -1.83 6.31
N ALA A 103 -7.62 -2.28 5.20
CA ALA A 103 -7.22 -1.89 3.85
C ALA A 103 -8.10 -0.76 3.32
N VAL A 104 -7.48 0.34 2.90
CA VAL A 104 -8.13 1.59 2.54
C VAL A 104 -7.55 2.18 1.26
N THR A 105 -8.32 3.02 0.59
CA THR A 105 -7.81 3.88 -0.46
C THR A 105 -7.00 5.03 0.13
N GLU A 106 -6.11 5.62 -0.67
CA GLU A 106 -5.36 6.80 -0.24
C GLU A 106 -6.26 7.96 0.15
N LEU A 107 -7.35 8.18 -0.59
CA LEU A 107 -8.32 9.22 -0.28
C LEU A 107 -9.02 8.97 1.06
N GLU A 108 -9.49 7.74 1.30
CA GLU A 108 -10.09 7.34 2.58
C GLU A 108 -9.12 7.58 3.75
N TYR A 109 -7.86 7.15 3.60
CA TYR A 109 -6.82 7.34 4.62
C TYR A 109 -6.56 8.82 4.89
N ARG A 110 -6.35 9.65 3.85
CA ARG A 110 -6.07 11.08 4.00
C ARG A 110 -7.23 11.80 4.70
N LEU A 111 -8.47 11.53 4.30
CA LEU A 111 -9.65 12.12 4.93
C LEU A 111 -9.80 11.69 6.39
N TRP A 112 -9.50 10.44 6.70
CA TRP A 112 -9.47 9.96 8.07
C TRP A 112 -8.41 10.67 8.91
N CYS A 113 -7.17 10.82 8.40
CA CYS A 113 -6.09 11.51 9.10
C CYS A 113 -6.39 13.00 9.32
N ILE A 114 -7.18 13.66 8.47
CA ILE A 114 -7.67 15.03 8.73
C ILE A 114 -8.64 15.04 9.92
N ARG A 115 -9.53 14.04 10.01
CA ARG A 115 -10.54 13.96 11.07
C ARG A 115 -9.99 13.46 12.40
N SER A 116 -9.02 12.56 12.37
CA SER A 116 -8.40 11.90 13.52
C SER A 116 -6.88 11.83 13.33
N PRO A 117 -6.17 12.97 13.48
CA PRO A 117 -4.74 13.05 13.24
C PRO A 117 -3.93 12.10 14.11
N ASP A 118 -2.92 11.49 13.52
CA ASP A 118 -1.88 10.71 14.21
C ASP A 118 -0.52 10.94 13.53
N GLU A 119 -0.08 12.21 13.52
CA GLU A 119 1.14 12.65 12.83
C GLU A 119 2.40 11.94 13.32
N GLY A 120 2.41 11.54 14.61
CA GLY A 120 3.51 10.83 15.23
C GLY A 120 3.49 9.32 15.00
N PHE A 121 2.51 8.79 14.24
CA PHE A 121 2.29 7.36 14.07
C PHE A 121 2.24 6.65 15.43
N ILE A 122 1.54 7.20 16.41
CA ILE A 122 1.41 6.62 17.75
C ILE A 122 0.53 5.37 17.67
N HIS A 123 -0.55 5.44 16.90
CA HIS A 123 -1.59 4.44 16.80
C HIS A 123 -1.38 3.48 15.63
N HIS A 124 -0.84 3.92 14.50
CA HIS A 124 -0.76 3.07 13.30
C HIS A 124 0.62 3.03 12.63
N VAL A 125 0.78 1.98 11.82
CA VAL A 125 1.77 1.89 10.75
C VAL A 125 1.00 1.98 9.43
N ASN A 126 1.40 2.89 8.55
CA ASN A 126 0.84 2.95 7.22
C ASN A 126 1.72 2.16 6.26
N MET A 127 1.16 1.13 5.62
CA MET A 127 1.79 0.36 4.55
C MET A 127 1.12 0.73 3.23
N TRP A 128 1.83 1.41 2.32
CA TRP A 128 1.28 1.66 0.98
C TRP A 128 1.72 0.58 -0.01
N ASN A 129 0.82 0.24 -0.93
CA ASN A 129 1.06 -0.69 -2.01
C ASN A 129 0.12 -0.37 -3.17
N TRP A 130 0.62 0.14 -4.29
CA TRP A 130 -0.22 0.42 -5.47
C TRP A 130 0.58 0.35 -6.76
N ILE A 131 -0.12 0.30 -7.89
CA ILE A 131 0.49 0.26 -9.22
C ILE A 131 0.04 1.45 -10.04
N LYS A 132 1.00 2.21 -10.58
CA LYS A 132 0.76 3.14 -11.66
C LYS A 132 0.82 2.38 -12.97
N THR A 133 -0.34 2.05 -13.54
CA THR A 133 -0.48 1.25 -14.77
C THR A 133 -0.24 2.02 -16.07
N SER A 134 0.07 3.31 -15.96
CA SER A 134 0.45 4.15 -17.09
C SER A 134 1.57 5.11 -16.70
N VAL A 135 2.81 4.74 -17.03
CA VAL A 135 3.96 5.64 -16.91
C VAL A 135 3.96 6.63 -18.07
N PRO A 136 3.95 7.95 -17.81
CA PRO A 136 3.98 8.97 -18.85
C PRO A 136 5.21 8.81 -19.75
N ARG A 137 5.03 9.02 -21.06
CA ARG A 137 6.10 8.86 -22.07
C ARG A 137 7.35 9.68 -21.76
N GLN A 138 7.19 10.85 -21.13
CA GLN A 138 8.29 11.74 -20.74
C GLN A 138 9.28 11.06 -19.77
N ARG A 139 8.80 10.08 -18.98
CA ARG A 139 9.63 9.33 -18.04
C ARG A 139 10.28 8.09 -18.65
N HIS A 140 9.97 7.71 -19.89
CA HIS A 140 10.48 6.47 -20.48
C HIS A 140 12.00 6.48 -20.64
N ALA A 141 12.61 7.66 -20.79
CA ALA A 141 14.07 7.81 -20.80
C ALA A 141 14.74 7.36 -19.49
N GLU A 142 14.02 7.39 -18.35
CA GLU A 142 14.52 6.84 -17.07
C GLU A 142 14.75 5.31 -17.15
N PHE A 143 14.05 4.64 -18.07
CA PHE A 143 14.04 3.18 -18.20
C PHE A 143 14.62 2.70 -19.53
N ALA A 144 15.50 3.49 -20.16
CA ALA A 144 16.06 3.19 -21.47
C ALA A 144 16.81 1.84 -21.57
N ALA A 145 17.27 1.28 -20.44
CA ALA A 145 17.86 -0.05 -20.36
C ALA A 145 16.85 -1.20 -20.58
N HIS A 146 15.54 -0.92 -20.54
CA HIS A 146 14.47 -1.91 -20.62
C HIS A 146 13.46 -1.60 -21.74
N PRO A 147 13.90 -1.51 -23.01
CA PRO A 147 13.04 -1.04 -24.11
C PRO A 147 11.75 -1.86 -24.22
N LEU A 148 10.65 -1.15 -24.47
CA LEU A 148 9.33 -1.73 -24.68
C LEU A 148 9.15 -2.20 -26.13
N GLY A 149 8.51 -3.34 -26.30
CA GLY A 149 7.98 -3.80 -27.58
C GLY A 149 6.72 -3.03 -28.00
N ALA A 150 6.26 -3.30 -29.23
CA ALA A 150 5.04 -2.69 -29.75
C ALA A 150 3.82 -3.05 -28.88
N GLY A 151 3.10 -2.04 -28.41
CA GLY A 151 1.92 -2.20 -27.55
C GLY A 151 2.24 -2.50 -26.08
N GLU A 152 3.51 -2.62 -25.70
CA GLU A 152 3.89 -2.75 -24.30
C GLU A 152 3.90 -1.37 -23.60
N VAL A 153 3.59 -1.36 -22.30
CA VAL A 153 3.65 -0.16 -21.45
C VAL A 153 4.37 -0.48 -20.14
N TYR A 154 5.02 0.53 -19.56
CA TYR A 154 5.57 0.39 -18.22
C TYR A 154 4.49 0.55 -17.17
N TRP A 155 4.57 -0.28 -16.14
CA TRP A 155 3.87 -0.15 -14.87
C TRP A 155 4.89 0.11 -13.76
N LEU A 156 4.56 0.99 -12.82
CA LEU A 156 5.36 1.21 -11.61
C LEU A 156 4.60 0.73 -10.39
N HIS A 157 5.11 -0.33 -9.78
CA HIS A 157 4.59 -0.83 -8.52
C HIS A 157 5.33 -0.14 -7.37
N ARG A 158 4.62 0.69 -6.62
CA ARG A 158 5.16 1.45 -5.51
C ARG A 158 4.67 0.86 -4.21
N GLU A 159 5.58 0.76 -3.27
CA GLU A 159 5.28 0.10 -2.02
C GLU A 159 6.17 0.66 -0.90
N GLY A 160 5.70 0.64 0.34
CA GLY A 160 6.52 1.03 1.48
C GLY A 160 5.76 1.00 2.79
N CYS A 161 6.41 1.48 3.85
CA CYS A 161 5.79 1.68 5.15
C CYS A 161 6.35 2.92 5.86
N ALA A 162 5.49 3.53 6.67
CA ALA A 162 5.82 4.63 7.56
C ALA A 162 5.26 4.36 8.96
N GLY A 163 5.99 4.79 9.98
CA GLY A 163 5.65 4.56 11.39
C GLY A 163 6.16 3.23 11.94
N ALA A 164 6.86 2.42 11.15
CA ALA A 164 7.47 1.14 11.49
C ALA A 164 8.88 1.26 12.13
N ALA A 165 9.23 2.45 12.63
CA ALA A 165 10.52 2.73 13.28
C ALA A 165 11.71 2.54 12.33
N ALA A 166 12.74 1.81 12.76
CA ALA A 166 13.92 1.49 11.96
C ALA A 166 13.61 0.67 10.69
N LEU A 167 12.37 0.18 10.54
CA LEU A 167 11.93 -0.60 9.38
C LEU A 167 11.14 0.24 8.35
N ASP A 168 11.04 1.56 8.53
CA ASP A 168 10.47 2.44 7.52
C ASP A 168 11.23 2.30 6.19
N ARG A 169 10.49 2.01 5.12
CA ARG A 169 11.07 1.73 3.81
C ARG A 169 10.16 2.21 2.69
N ARG A 170 10.79 2.47 1.54
CA ARG A 170 10.12 2.68 0.25
C ARG A 170 10.78 1.83 -0.82
N GLY A 171 9.97 1.27 -1.69
CA GLY A 171 10.36 0.48 -2.84
C GLY A 171 9.53 0.89 -4.05
N CYS A 172 10.17 0.79 -5.22
CA CYS A 172 9.50 0.94 -6.50
C CYS A 172 10.02 -0.15 -7.42
N HIS A 173 9.13 -0.83 -8.13
CA HIS A 173 9.46 -1.93 -9.03
C HIS A 173 8.93 -1.60 -10.42
N LEU A 174 9.80 -1.75 -11.42
CA LEU A 174 9.46 -1.53 -12.81
C LEU A 174 8.96 -2.82 -13.43
N TRP A 175 7.75 -2.76 -13.96
CA TRP A 175 7.11 -3.84 -14.69
C TRP A 175 6.84 -3.40 -16.11
N LYS A 176 6.74 -4.36 -17.03
CA LYS A 176 6.11 -4.16 -18.33
C LYS A 176 4.79 -4.91 -18.41
N TRP A 177 3.85 -4.35 -19.14
CA TRP A 177 2.56 -4.93 -19.45
C TRP A 177 2.35 -4.98 -20.97
N ASN A 178 2.00 -6.15 -21.50
CA ASN A 178 1.80 -6.35 -22.94
C ASN A 178 0.33 -6.52 -23.36
N GLY A 179 -0.62 -6.14 -22.50
CA GLY A 179 -2.05 -6.37 -22.72
C GLY A 179 -2.58 -7.69 -22.14
N ARG A 180 -1.69 -8.62 -21.75
CA ARG A 180 -2.08 -9.92 -21.19
C ARG A 180 -1.29 -10.34 -19.95
N HIS A 181 0.02 -10.08 -19.93
CA HIS A 181 0.89 -10.47 -18.84
C HIS A 181 1.73 -9.28 -18.37
N ALA A 182 1.94 -9.22 -17.06
CA ALA A 182 2.89 -8.31 -16.44
C ALA A 182 4.20 -9.07 -16.16
N ALA A 183 5.33 -8.47 -16.52
CA ALA A 183 6.65 -9.03 -16.24
C ALA A 183 7.51 -8.00 -15.51
N LEU A 184 8.15 -8.43 -14.41
CA LEU A 184 9.08 -7.60 -13.67
C LEU A 184 10.33 -7.38 -14.52
N LEU A 185 10.67 -6.13 -14.77
CA LEU A 185 11.88 -5.73 -15.49
C LEU A 185 13.02 -5.45 -14.51
N GLN A 186 12.73 -4.74 -13.42
CA GLN A 186 13.71 -4.37 -12.43
C GLN A 186 13.05 -4.13 -11.07
N ALA A 187 13.57 -4.79 -10.05
CA ALA A 187 13.21 -4.51 -8.66
C ALA A 187 13.95 -3.26 -8.14
N CYS A 188 13.34 -2.56 -7.18
CA CYS A 188 13.96 -1.45 -6.44
C CYS A 188 14.54 -0.33 -7.33
N VAL A 189 13.78 0.13 -8.33
CA VAL A 189 14.16 1.29 -9.16
C VAL A 189 14.15 2.57 -8.34
N THR A 190 15.11 3.45 -8.59
CA THR A 190 15.16 4.77 -7.96
C THR A 190 14.24 5.73 -8.71
N GLU A 191 13.24 6.28 -8.02
CA GLU A 191 12.42 7.35 -8.58
C GLU A 191 13.04 8.72 -8.26
N ARG A 192 13.31 9.52 -9.30
CA ARG A 192 13.96 10.83 -9.15
C ARG A 192 13.10 11.89 -8.45
N SER A 193 11.80 11.65 -8.26
CA SER A 193 10.82 12.67 -7.86
C SER A 193 10.18 12.45 -6.49
N VAL A 194 10.68 11.52 -5.66
CA VAL A 194 10.06 11.24 -4.35
C VAL A 194 10.93 11.85 -3.25
N GLY A 195 10.43 12.92 -2.62
CA GLY A 195 11.04 13.56 -1.45
C GLY A 195 11.30 12.57 -0.31
N PRO A 196 12.07 12.94 0.72
CA PRO A 196 12.39 12.05 1.84
C PRO A 196 11.13 11.42 2.49
N LEU A 197 11.29 10.22 3.04
CA LEU A 197 10.24 9.57 3.83
C LEU A 197 9.77 10.52 4.95
N GLY A 198 8.46 10.75 5.06
CA GLY A 198 7.89 11.66 6.05
C GLY A 198 7.73 13.12 5.62
N THR A 199 8.20 13.51 4.43
CA THR A 199 7.81 14.79 3.82
C THR A 199 6.64 14.57 2.88
N THR A 200 5.48 15.17 3.20
CA THR A 200 4.43 15.39 2.21
C THR A 200 5.03 16.26 1.11
N ALA A 201 5.29 15.66 -0.06
CA ALA A 201 5.50 16.47 -1.25
C ALA A 201 4.19 17.23 -1.49
N ALA A 202 4.19 18.53 -1.21
CA ALA A 202 3.25 19.43 -1.85
C ALA A 202 3.52 19.28 -3.35
N GLU A 203 2.59 18.64 -4.06
CA GLU A 203 2.56 18.70 -5.51
C GLU A 203 2.01 20.08 -5.87
N ASP A 204 2.86 20.92 -6.47
CA ASP A 204 2.46 22.08 -7.28
C ASP A 204 1.82 21.62 -8.60
#